data_AF-A0AA40C4X0-F1
#
_entry.id   AF-A0AA40C4X0-F1
#
_cell.length_a   1.000
_cell.length_b   1.000
_cell.length_c   1.000
_cell.angle_alpha   90.00
_cell.angle_beta   90.00
_cell.angle_gamma   90.00
#
_symmetry.space_group_name_H-M   'P 1'
#
loop_
_entity.id
_entity.type
_entity.pdbx_description
1 polymer ?
#
loop_
_entity_poly.entity_id
_entity_poly.type
_entity_poly.pdbx_seq_one_letter_code
_entity_poly.pdbx_strand_id
1 'polypeptide(L)'
;MHHKWTYVFINLGLGANVTNFNYTLTQPFWNETGNGTLCVPKLALPVGLTVSDGAEGSIQVVTVGANGNALYNCADITFRSNATTLSTNDCVTDEGVTFAPIAVEAGANGSTTANTTTTTGKSAAATGGVNMIALSSVVGLTLAFVCGMGL
;
A
#
# COMPACT_ATOMS: atom_id res chain seq x y z
N MET A 1 2.61 4.99 19.90
CA MET A 1 1.96 3.69 19.60
C MET A 1 1.66 3.01 20.92
N HIS A 2 0.40 2.56 21.13
CA HIS A 2 -0.11 2.17 22.46
C HIS A 2 -0.69 0.75 22.52
N HIS A 3 -0.45 -0.07 21.49
CA HIS A 3 -1.02 -1.40 21.35
C HIS A 3 0.06 -2.42 20.99
N LYS A 4 -0.23 -3.71 21.12
CA LYS A 4 0.72 -4.77 20.71
C LYS A 4 1.11 -4.65 19.24
N TRP A 5 0.13 -4.28 18.41
CA TRP A 5 0.32 -3.95 17.01
C TRP A 5 -0.73 -2.95 16.55
N THR A 6 -0.42 -2.20 15.49
CA THR A 6 -1.36 -1.34 14.78
C THR A 6 -0.98 -1.29 13.31
N TYR A 7 -1.97 -1.19 12.42
CA TYR A 7 -1.69 -0.78 11.06
C TYR A 7 -1.48 0.73 11.00
N VAL A 8 -0.53 1.16 10.20
CA VAL A 8 -0.18 2.57 10.00
C VAL A 8 -0.30 2.93 8.53
N PHE A 9 -1.08 3.96 8.25
CA PHE A 9 -1.19 4.59 6.95
C PHE A 9 -0.73 6.02 7.10
N ILE A 10 0.16 6.48 6.21
CA ILE A 10 0.51 7.89 6.12
C ILE A 10 0.06 8.40 4.77
N ASN A 11 -0.85 9.37 4.79
CA ASN A 11 -1.42 9.97 3.60
C ASN A 11 -1.04 11.46 3.53
N LEU A 12 -1.09 12.00 2.33
CA LEU A 12 -0.79 13.40 2.03
C LEU A 12 -1.97 13.99 1.24
N GLY A 13 -2.38 15.18 1.64
CA GLY A 13 -3.20 16.07 0.84
C GLY A 13 -2.42 17.34 0.51
N LEU A 14 -2.71 17.94 -0.64
CA LEU A 14 -2.04 19.14 -1.13
C LEU A 14 -2.97 20.36 -1.07
N GLY A 15 -2.38 21.53 -0.83
CA GLY A 15 -3.07 22.82 -0.72
C GLY A 15 -3.19 23.32 0.72
N ALA A 16 -3.59 24.60 0.85
CA ALA A 16 -3.76 25.30 2.12
C ALA A 16 -4.90 24.73 2.98
N ASN A 17 -5.96 24.24 2.33
CA ASN A 17 -7.16 23.73 2.98
C ASN A 17 -7.44 22.30 2.50
N VAL A 18 -6.76 21.34 3.12
CA VAL A 18 -6.85 19.94 2.75
C VAL A 18 -8.17 19.35 3.24
N THR A 19 -9.02 18.94 2.31
CA THR A 19 -10.27 18.20 2.59
C THR A 19 -10.19 16.74 2.15
N ASN A 20 -9.11 16.36 1.44
CA ASN A 20 -8.91 15.02 0.93
C ASN A 20 -7.42 14.64 0.95
N PHE A 21 -7.12 13.40 1.38
CA PHE A 21 -5.77 12.85 1.44
C PHE A 21 -5.63 11.76 0.37
N ASN A 22 -5.40 12.17 -0.86
CA ASN A 22 -5.41 11.31 -2.06
C ASN A 22 -4.04 10.67 -2.38
N TYR A 23 -2.98 11.01 -1.65
CA TYR A 23 -1.65 10.44 -1.88
C TYR A 23 -1.23 9.57 -0.70
N THR A 24 -1.14 8.26 -0.88
CA THR A 24 -0.62 7.36 0.17
C THR A 24 0.90 7.29 0.10
N LEU A 25 1.57 7.65 1.20
CA LEU A 25 3.03 7.65 1.33
C LEU A 25 3.57 6.29 1.82
N THR A 26 2.69 5.43 2.32
CA THR A 26 3.00 4.07 2.81
C THR A 26 2.29 3.04 1.96
N GLN A 27 2.80 2.76 0.76
CA GLN A 27 2.31 1.66 -0.10
C GLN A 27 3.38 0.56 -0.21
N PRO A 28 3.13 -0.65 0.31
CA PRO A 28 1.98 -1.05 1.13
C PRO A 28 1.99 -0.40 2.52
N PHE A 29 0.83 -0.41 3.21
CA PHE A 29 0.72 0.11 4.57
C PHE A 29 1.57 -0.73 5.54
N TRP A 30 1.88 -0.14 6.69
CA TRP A 30 2.80 -0.77 7.63
C TRP A 30 2.04 -1.45 8.77
N ASN A 31 2.65 -2.51 9.30
CA ASN A 31 2.31 -3.09 10.59
C ASN A 31 3.38 -2.67 11.58
N GLU A 32 3.01 -1.82 12.52
CA GLU A 32 3.84 -1.42 13.64
C GLU A 32 3.53 -2.32 14.83
N THR A 33 4.57 -2.69 15.57
CA THR A 33 4.47 -3.47 16.81
C THR A 33 5.31 -2.81 17.89
N GLY A 34 4.84 -2.91 19.13
CA GLY A 34 5.49 -2.28 20.28
C GLY A 34 4.73 -1.08 20.81
N ASN A 35 5.15 -0.61 21.98
CA ASN A 35 4.60 0.59 22.60
C ASN A 35 5.70 1.63 22.71
N GLY A 36 5.48 2.80 22.10
CA GLY A 36 6.43 3.89 22.12
C GLY A 36 6.32 4.78 20.90
N THR A 37 7.40 5.50 20.62
CA THR A 37 7.56 6.42 19.51
C THR A 37 8.12 5.68 18.31
N LEU A 38 7.38 5.73 17.19
CA LEU A 38 7.90 5.36 15.88
C LEU A 38 8.33 6.65 15.18
N CYS A 39 9.59 6.74 14.77
CA CYS A 39 10.07 7.84 13.95
C CYS A 39 10.46 7.38 12.55
N VAL A 40 9.95 8.09 11.54
CA VAL A 40 10.28 7.86 10.14
C VAL A 40 11.00 9.08 9.59
N PRO A 41 12.32 8.99 9.34
CA PRO A 41 13.14 10.17 9.02
C PRO A 41 12.81 10.78 7.66
N LYS A 42 12.27 9.98 6.74
CA LYS A 42 11.92 10.42 5.41
C LYS A 42 10.74 9.63 4.86
N LEU A 43 9.72 10.35 4.40
CA LEU A 43 8.62 9.81 3.62
C LEU A 43 8.85 10.17 2.15
N ALA A 44 8.87 9.15 1.28
CA ALA A 44 9.01 9.37 -0.15
C ALA A 44 7.67 9.82 -0.73
N LEU A 45 7.71 10.82 -1.61
CA LEU A 45 6.54 11.20 -2.40
C LEU A 45 6.26 10.14 -3.47
N PRO A 46 4.99 9.91 -3.85
CA PRO A 46 4.63 9.00 -4.92
C PRO A 46 5.31 9.35 -6.25
N VAL A 47 5.58 8.33 -7.06
CA VAL A 47 6.19 8.52 -8.38
C VAL A 47 5.31 9.43 -9.25
N GLY A 48 5.92 10.45 -9.86
CA GLY A 48 5.22 11.41 -10.71
C GLY A 48 4.53 12.55 -9.97
N LEU A 49 4.51 12.54 -8.63
CA LEU A 49 4.03 13.68 -7.86
C LEU A 49 5.14 14.75 -7.77
N THR A 50 4.91 15.89 -8.38
CA THR A 50 5.78 17.07 -8.27
C THR A 50 5.15 18.12 -7.37
N VAL A 51 5.94 18.66 -6.45
CA VAL A 51 5.54 19.73 -5.53
C VAL A 51 6.52 20.89 -5.65
N SER A 52 6.01 22.11 -5.61
CA SER A 52 6.83 23.33 -5.67
C SER A 52 7.30 23.75 -4.28
N ASP A 53 8.42 24.48 -4.21
CA ASP A 53 8.82 25.14 -2.98
C ASP A 53 7.74 26.13 -2.53
N GLY A 54 7.42 26.12 -1.24
CA GLY A 54 6.35 26.93 -0.65
C GLY A 54 4.94 26.35 -0.83
N ALA A 55 4.77 25.25 -1.56
CA ALA A 55 3.48 24.58 -1.63
C ALA A 55 3.05 24.10 -0.23
N GLU A 56 1.78 24.27 0.09
CA GLU A 56 1.19 23.79 1.34
C GLU A 56 0.61 22.40 1.16
N GLY A 57 0.51 21.66 2.26
CA GLY A 57 -0.16 20.38 2.31
C GLY A 57 -0.38 19.95 3.75
N SER A 58 -1.01 18.79 3.93
CA SER A 58 -1.23 18.20 5.24
C SER A 58 -0.90 16.73 5.19
N ILE A 59 -0.16 16.24 6.19
CA ILE A 59 0.11 14.82 6.38
C ILE A 59 -0.93 14.29 7.36
N GLN A 60 -1.58 13.19 7.00
CA GLN A 60 -2.46 12.43 7.88
C GLN A 60 -1.80 11.11 8.26
N VAL A 61 -1.63 10.88 9.55
CA VAL A 61 -1.28 9.58 10.10
C VAL A 61 -2.56 8.91 10.57
N VAL A 62 -2.84 7.73 10.02
CA VAL A 62 -3.97 6.89 10.42
C VAL A 62 -3.42 5.64 11.09
N THR A 63 -3.87 5.35 12.29
CA THR A 63 -3.56 4.11 12.99
C THR A 63 -4.81 3.29 13.19
N VAL A 64 -4.77 1.99 12.86
CA VAL A 64 -5.89 1.06 13.00
C VAL A 64 -5.51 -0.07 13.94
N GLY A 65 -6.22 -0.14 15.07
CA GLY A 65 -6.00 -1.17 16.09
C GLY A 65 -6.73 -2.49 15.79
N ALA A 66 -6.50 -3.49 16.65
CA ALA A 66 -7.06 -4.83 16.50
C ALA A 66 -8.60 -4.89 16.44
N ASN A 67 -9.29 -3.92 17.04
CA ASN A 67 -10.75 -3.83 17.05
C ASN A 67 -11.32 -3.05 15.85
N GLY A 68 -10.47 -2.65 14.90
CA GLY A 68 -10.87 -1.84 13.75
C GLY A 68 -11.11 -0.36 14.08
N ASN A 69 -10.85 0.08 15.31
CA ASN A 69 -10.87 1.49 15.67
C ASN A 69 -9.71 2.20 14.96
N ALA A 70 -10.02 3.36 14.35
CA ALA A 70 -9.05 4.17 13.65
C ALA A 70 -8.86 5.52 14.34
N LEU A 71 -7.61 5.93 14.53
CA LEU A 71 -7.25 7.27 14.98
C LEU A 71 -6.63 8.03 13.83
N TYR A 72 -6.98 9.31 13.71
CA TYR A 72 -6.55 10.19 12.64
C TYR A 72 -5.87 11.40 13.28
N ASN A 73 -4.61 11.64 12.93
CA ASN A 73 -3.91 12.86 13.34
C ASN A 73 -3.33 13.55 12.11
N CYS A 74 -3.50 14.87 12.03
CA CYS A 74 -3.07 15.66 10.88
C CYS A 74 -1.99 16.66 11.31
N ALA A 75 -1.06 16.93 10.40
CA ALA A 75 -0.03 17.94 10.55
C ALA A 75 0.09 18.74 9.25
N ASP A 76 -0.17 20.03 9.32
CA ASP A 76 -0.01 20.93 8.18
C ASP A 76 1.49 21.22 7.97
N ILE A 77 1.88 21.19 6.70
CA ILE A 77 3.27 21.29 6.26
C ILE A 77 3.41 22.30 5.12
N THR A 78 4.62 22.82 4.97
CA THR A 78 5.02 23.57 3.79
C THR A 78 6.22 22.87 3.16
N PHE A 79 6.11 22.54 1.87
CA PHE A 79 7.19 21.94 1.12
C PHE A 79 8.33 22.94 0.94
N ARG A 80 9.56 22.49 1.20
CA ARG A 80 10.77 23.28 1.04
C ARG A 80 11.84 22.46 0.31
N SER A 81 12.43 23.07 -0.71
CA SER A 81 13.55 22.53 -1.49
C SER A 81 14.83 22.39 -0.67
N ASN A 82 14.97 23.20 0.38
CA ASN A 82 16.08 23.16 1.33
C ASN A 82 15.71 22.49 2.67
N ALA A 83 14.61 21.72 2.72
CA ALA A 83 14.27 20.95 3.91
C ALA A 83 15.38 19.96 4.27
N THR A 84 15.83 19.98 5.51
CA THR A 84 16.82 19.03 6.02
C THR A 84 16.13 17.84 6.67
N THR A 85 16.65 16.63 6.45
CA THR A 85 16.24 15.46 7.23
C THR A 85 16.64 15.63 8.68
N LEU A 86 15.81 15.17 9.61
CA LEU A 86 16.15 15.14 11.03
C LEU A 86 17.42 14.30 11.25
N SER A 87 18.21 14.70 12.26
CA SER A 87 19.37 13.92 12.66
C SER A 87 18.93 12.60 13.32
N THR A 88 19.82 11.62 13.38
CA THR A 88 19.54 10.34 14.04
C THR A 88 19.19 10.49 15.52
N ASN A 89 19.59 11.59 16.15
CA ASN A 89 19.29 11.87 17.56
C ASN A 89 17.93 12.55 17.76
N ASP A 90 17.39 13.18 16.71
CA ASP A 90 16.10 13.87 16.76
C ASP A 90 14.95 12.98 16.26
N CYS A 91 15.26 11.98 15.43
CA CYS A 91 14.32 10.99 14.94
C CYS A 91 14.68 9.60 15.45
N VAL A 92 14.30 9.33 16.70
CA VAL A 92 14.58 8.07 17.39
C VAL A 92 13.29 7.25 17.49
N THR A 93 13.39 5.98 17.11
CA THR A 93 12.35 4.99 17.40
C THR A 93 12.68 4.33 18.72
N ASP A 94 11.69 4.25 19.63
CA ASP A 94 11.88 3.67 20.96
C ASP A 94 12.26 2.18 20.87
N GLU A 95 13.01 1.71 21.85
CA GLU A 95 13.37 0.29 21.93
C GLU A 95 12.11 -0.59 22.03
N GLY A 96 12.03 -1.63 21.19
CA GLY A 96 10.88 -2.53 21.12
C GLY A 96 9.76 -2.05 20.19
N VAL A 97 9.87 -0.85 19.60
CA VAL A 97 9.01 -0.41 18.49
C VAL A 97 9.63 -0.83 17.17
N THR A 98 8.89 -1.58 16.36
CA THR A 98 9.31 -2.00 15.03
C THR A 98 8.16 -1.87 14.04
N PHE A 99 8.47 -1.71 12.76
CA PHE A 99 7.44 -1.68 11.72
C PHE A 99 7.92 -2.40 10.46
N ALA A 100 6.99 -2.97 9.71
CA ALA A 100 7.25 -3.59 8.43
C ALA A 100 6.11 -3.35 7.44
N PRO A 101 6.40 -3.21 6.13
CA PRO A 101 5.37 -3.23 5.11
C PRO A 101 4.60 -4.55 5.13
N ILE A 102 3.27 -4.47 5.05
CA ILE A 102 2.44 -5.67 4.93
C ILE A 102 2.61 -6.28 3.55
N ALA A 103 2.92 -7.57 3.53
CA ALA A 103 2.90 -8.40 2.34
C ALA A 103 1.54 -9.09 2.20
N VAL A 104 1.08 -9.22 0.96
CA VAL A 104 -0.02 -10.13 0.66
C VAL A 104 0.56 -11.53 0.63
N GLU A 105 0.17 -12.36 1.58
CA GLU A 105 0.47 -13.79 1.53
C GLU A 105 -0.24 -14.37 0.30
N ALA A 106 0.54 -14.84 -0.68
CA ALA A 106 -0.01 -15.65 -1.75
C ALA A 106 -0.53 -16.94 -1.10
N GLY A 107 -1.85 -17.11 -1.07
CA GLY A 107 -2.47 -18.32 -0.53
C GLY A 107 -1.78 -19.55 -1.10
N ALA A 108 -1.56 -20.56 -0.27
CA ALA A 108 -0.81 -21.78 -0.60
C ALA A 108 -1.35 -22.49 -1.84
N ASN A 109 -0.92 -22.05 -3.01
CA ASN A 109 -0.91 -22.80 -4.25
C ASN A 109 0.41 -22.43 -4.92
N GLY A 110 1.41 -23.28 -4.65
CA GLY A 110 2.83 -22.99 -4.81
C GLY A 110 3.20 -22.34 -6.13
N SER A 111 3.90 -21.22 -6.01
CA SER A 111 4.90 -20.81 -7.00
C SER A 111 6.07 -20.24 -6.21
N THR A 112 7.10 -21.07 -6.04
CA THR A 112 8.42 -20.64 -5.58
C THR A 112 8.98 -19.62 -6.57
N THR A 113 8.96 -18.33 -6.23
CA THR A 113 9.73 -17.35 -6.99
C THR A 113 11.12 -17.26 -6.39
N ALA A 114 12.06 -17.79 -7.17
CA ALA A 114 13.47 -17.86 -6.90
C ALA A 114 14.10 -16.47 -6.69
N ASN A 115 15.10 -16.46 -5.81
CA ASN A 115 16.06 -15.39 -5.59
C ASN A 115 16.68 -14.94 -6.92
N THR A 116 16.47 -13.69 -7.33
CA THR A 116 17.07 -13.12 -8.55
C THR A 116 18.57 -12.94 -8.35
N THR A 117 19.35 -13.90 -8.86
CA THR A 117 20.78 -13.70 -9.16
C THR A 117 20.93 -13.57 -10.68
N THR A 118 21.47 -12.43 -11.09
CA THR A 118 21.76 -12.02 -12.46
C THR A 118 22.67 -13.02 -13.17
N THR A 119 22.18 -13.77 -14.16
CA THR A 119 22.99 -14.33 -15.26
C THR A 119 22.17 -14.53 -16.54
N THR A 120 22.91 -14.51 -17.64
CA THR A 120 22.57 -14.21 -19.03
C THR A 120 21.75 -15.29 -19.75
N GLY A 121 20.72 -14.88 -20.50
CA GLY A 121 20.43 -15.41 -21.83
C GLY A 121 19.32 -16.48 -22.01
N LYS A 122 18.52 -16.23 -23.06
CA LYS A 122 17.64 -17.12 -23.86
C LYS A 122 16.15 -17.18 -23.45
N SER A 123 15.35 -16.50 -24.28
CA SER A 123 13.88 -16.55 -24.33
C SER A 123 13.38 -17.97 -24.60
N ALA A 124 12.43 -18.44 -23.79
CA ALA A 124 11.64 -19.64 -24.07
C ALA A 124 10.15 -19.33 -23.87
N ALA A 125 9.36 -19.74 -24.85
CA ALA A 125 7.96 -19.40 -25.06
C ALA A 125 7.03 -19.86 -23.94
N ALA A 126 6.07 -19.02 -23.58
CA ALA A 126 4.96 -19.37 -22.69
C ALA A 126 3.97 -20.27 -23.44
N THR A 127 3.88 -21.54 -23.03
CA THR A 127 2.76 -22.43 -23.37
C THR A 127 1.77 -22.39 -22.21
N GLY A 128 0.82 -21.46 -22.27
CA GLY A 128 -0.29 -21.38 -21.33
C GLY A 128 -1.26 -22.53 -21.57
N GLY A 129 -1.36 -23.45 -20.61
CA GLY A 129 -2.38 -24.51 -20.60
C GLY A 129 -3.76 -23.92 -20.35
N VAL A 130 -4.65 -24.02 -21.33
CA VAL A 130 -6.07 -23.69 -21.20
C VAL A 130 -6.81 -24.87 -20.55
N ASN A 131 -7.52 -24.61 -19.46
CA ASN A 131 -8.34 -25.61 -18.77
C ASN A 131 -9.66 -25.81 -19.53
N MET A 132 -9.72 -26.86 -20.35
CA MET A 132 -10.86 -27.23 -21.23
C MET A 132 -12.17 -27.57 -20.48
N ILE A 133 -12.19 -27.58 -19.14
CA ILE A 133 -13.39 -27.90 -18.35
C ILE A 133 -14.31 -26.68 -18.18
N ALA A 134 -13.82 -25.45 -18.39
CA ALA A 134 -14.59 -24.23 -18.15
C ALA A 134 -15.48 -23.76 -19.32
N LEU A 135 -15.44 -24.43 -20.49
CA LEU A 135 -16.17 -24.01 -21.69
C LEU A 135 -17.53 -24.70 -21.90
N SER A 136 -17.89 -25.71 -21.11
CA SER A 136 -19.14 -26.47 -21.32
C SER A 136 -20.37 -25.86 -20.61
N SER A 137 -20.20 -24.89 -19.71
CA SER A 137 -21.30 -24.31 -18.94
C SER A 137 -21.99 -23.09 -19.58
N VAL A 138 -21.42 -22.53 -20.66
CA VAL A 138 -21.96 -21.29 -21.29
C VAL A 138 -22.87 -21.58 -22.49
N VAL A 139 -22.81 -22.78 -23.08
CA VAL A 139 -23.64 -23.16 -24.26
C VAL A 139 -25.05 -23.63 -23.86
N GLY A 140 -25.24 -24.11 -22.63
CA GLY A 140 -26.56 -24.60 -22.16
C GLY A 140 -27.55 -23.49 -21.80
N LEU A 141 -27.08 -22.33 -21.34
CA LEU A 141 -27.94 -21.27 -20.84
C LEU A 141 -28.48 -20.34 -21.96
N THR A 142 -27.82 -20.31 -23.11
CA THR A 142 -28.22 -19.44 -24.25
C THR A 142 -29.35 -20.05 -25.09
N LEU A 143 -29.51 -21.38 -25.12
CA LEU A 143 -30.61 -22.05 -25.82
C LEU A 143 -31.95 -21.99 -25.07
N ALA A 144 -31.93 -21.85 -23.74
CA ALA A 144 -33.15 -21.74 -22.94
C ALA A 144 -33.85 -20.37 -23.06
N PHE A 145 -33.12 -19.31 -23.43
CA PHE A 145 -33.69 -17.96 -23.56
C PHE A 145 -34.33 -17.68 -24.93
N VAL A 146 -33.94 -18.42 -25.98
CA VAL A 146 -34.42 -18.17 -27.36
C VAL A 146 -35.73 -18.91 -27.68
N CYS A 147 -36.11 -19.95 -26.92
CA CYS A 147 -37.40 -20.64 -27.10
C CYS A 147 -38.53 -20.12 -26.17
N GLY A 148 -38.25 -19.20 -25.25
CA GLY A 148 -39.19 -18.76 -24.20
C GLY A 148 -40.00 -17.50 -24.52
N MET A 149 -39.82 -16.87 -25.69
CA MET A 149 -40.56 -15.67 -26.10
C MET A 149 -41.27 -15.85 -27.45
N GLY A 150 -41.71 -17.09 -27.72
CA GLY A 150 -42.41 -17.45 -28.95
C GLY A 150 -43.59 -18.39 -28.69
N LEU A 151 -44.44 -18.05 -27.73
CA LEU A 151 -45.83 -18.54 -27.59
C LEU A 151 -46.65 -17.53 -26.78
#